data_AF-A0A350C583-F1
#
_entry.id   AF-A0A350C583-F1
#
_cell.length_a   1.000
_cell.length_b   1.000
_cell.length_c   1.000
_cell.angle_alpha   90.00
_cell.angle_beta   90.00
_cell.angle_gamma   90.00
#
_symmetry.space_group_name_H-M   'P 1'
#
loop_
_entity.id
_entity.type
_entity.pdbx_description
1 polymer ?
#
loop_
_entity_poly.entity_id
_entity_poly.type
_entity_poly.pdbx_seq_one_letter_code
_entity_poly.pdbx_strand_id
1 'polypeptide(L)'
;EIGFKKIVSLGYYEGAQLPNFIVNDLFKYKYFTKKQLDFSRFGKSYEVKEFIKEDFEILVDLSRDFVVPIKHVVANSHAGLKIGWHSIQNEKYFDFMVEMNKTAPVSHFIKEVNAFLTKVKPKR
;
A
#
# COMPACT_ATOMS: atom_id res chain seq x y z
N GLU A 1 -15.53 5.24 -23.14
CA GLU A 1 -15.42 5.19 -21.67
C GLU A 1 -14.45 4.08 -21.29
N ILE A 2 -13.37 4.42 -20.60
CA ILE A 2 -12.29 3.48 -20.25
C ILE A 2 -12.67 2.92 -18.87
N GLY A 3 -12.84 1.60 -18.79
CA GLY A 3 -13.46 0.87 -17.67
C GLY A 3 -13.05 1.34 -16.28
N PHE A 4 -14.00 1.27 -15.35
CA PHE A 4 -13.86 1.71 -13.96
C PHE A 4 -12.55 1.21 -13.35
N LYS A 5 -11.58 2.12 -13.15
CA LYS A 5 -10.41 1.86 -12.31
C LYS A 5 -10.90 1.81 -10.86
N LYS A 6 -10.97 0.62 -10.29
CA LYS A 6 -11.19 0.47 -8.84
C LYS A 6 -9.92 0.95 -8.12
N ILE A 7 -10.04 2.04 -7.37
CA ILE A 7 -8.96 2.56 -6.53
C ILE A 7 -9.34 2.28 -5.08
N VAL A 8 -8.48 1.55 -4.39
CA VAL A 8 -8.63 1.24 -2.96
C VAL A 8 -7.35 1.66 -2.25
N SER A 9 -7.52 2.24 -1.07
CA SER A 9 -6.44 2.69 -0.21
C SER A 9 -6.59 2.05 1.16
N LEU A 10 -5.49 1.55 1.71
CA LEU A 10 -5.43 0.95 3.03
C LEU A 10 -4.33 1.65 3.86
N GLY A 11 -4.70 2.21 5.00
CA GLY A 11 -3.79 2.87 5.92
C GLY A 11 -3.57 2.08 7.21
N TYR A 12 -2.34 2.05 7.71
CA TYR A 12 -2.02 1.55 9.04
C TYR A 12 -1.98 2.71 10.05
N TYR A 13 -2.59 2.53 11.22
CA TYR A 13 -2.48 3.44 12.35
C TYR A 13 -1.95 2.70 13.58
N GLU A 14 -0.90 3.25 14.21
CA GLU A 14 -0.27 2.58 15.35
C GLU A 14 -1.11 2.61 16.63
N GLY A 15 -1.94 3.63 16.82
CA GLY A 15 -2.79 3.72 18.02
C GLY A 15 -3.93 2.69 18.01
N ALA A 16 -4.52 2.44 19.18
CA ALA A 16 -5.55 1.42 19.34
C ALA A 16 -6.89 1.75 18.64
N GLN A 17 -7.17 3.04 18.43
CA GLN A 17 -8.39 3.55 17.80
C GLN A 17 -8.03 4.68 16.85
N LEU A 18 -8.70 4.76 15.70
CA LEU A 18 -8.45 5.82 14.73
C LEU A 18 -8.81 7.19 15.34
N PRO A 19 -8.02 8.24 15.09
CA PRO A 19 -8.40 9.60 15.43
C PRO A 19 -9.70 9.98 14.71
N ASN A 20 -10.60 10.69 15.41
CA ASN A 20 -11.92 11.04 14.89
C ASN A 20 -11.87 11.85 13.58
N PHE A 21 -10.80 12.62 13.34
CA PHE A 21 -10.65 13.39 12.10
C PHE A 21 -10.30 12.52 10.87
N ILE A 22 -9.85 11.28 11.07
CA ILE A 22 -9.54 10.32 9.99
C ILE A 22 -10.82 9.61 9.53
N VAL A 23 -11.82 9.52 10.39
CA VAL A 23 -13.13 8.93 10.09
C VAL A 23 -13.95 9.95 9.29
N ASN A 24 -13.54 10.19 8.05
CA ASN A 24 -14.30 10.98 7.10
C ASN A 24 -14.91 10.05 6.05
N ASP A 25 -16.22 9.83 6.16
CA ASP A 25 -17.00 8.93 5.30
C ASP A 25 -16.96 9.32 3.81
N LEU A 26 -16.49 10.53 3.48
CA LEU A 26 -16.38 11.03 2.10
C LEU A 26 -15.30 10.34 1.28
N PHE A 27 -14.35 9.65 1.91
CA PHE A 27 -13.30 8.93 1.22
C PHE A 27 -13.32 7.46 1.60
N LYS A 28 -13.28 6.57 0.60
CA LYS A 28 -13.23 5.11 0.76
C LYS A 28 -11.87 4.63 1.28
N TYR A 29 -11.28 5.33 2.24
CA TYR A 29 -10.06 4.93 2.92
C TYR A 29 -10.39 3.80 3.89
N LYS A 30 -9.79 2.63 3.66
CA LYS A 30 -9.80 1.54 4.63
C LYS A 30 -8.63 1.74 5.59
N TYR A 31 -8.80 1.34 6.85
CA TYR A 31 -7.75 1.43 7.84
C TYR A 31 -7.70 0.20 8.72
N PHE A 32 -6.52 -0.05 9.28
CA PHE A 32 -6.34 -1.05 10.32
C PHE A 32 -5.38 -0.54 11.39
N THR A 33 -5.58 -0.97 12.63
CA THR A 33 -4.86 -0.50 13.81
C THR A 33 -3.98 -1.57 14.43
N LYS A 34 -3.01 -1.18 15.27
CA LYS A 34 -2.17 -2.12 16.04
C LYS A 34 -2.97 -3.13 16.86
N LYS A 35 -4.12 -2.73 17.40
CA LYS A 35 -5.03 -3.63 18.14
C LYS A 35 -5.55 -4.78 17.28
N GLN A 36 -5.64 -4.57 15.97
CA GLN A 36 -6.08 -5.58 15.00
C GLN A 36 -4.93 -6.48 14.51
N LEU A 37 -3.70 -6.33 15.03
CA LEU A 37 -2.47 -6.88 14.46
C LEU A 37 -1.65 -7.88 15.28
N ASP A 38 -2.04 -8.27 16.50
CA ASP A 38 -1.25 -9.28 17.25
C ASP A 38 -0.92 -10.46 16.34
N PHE A 39 0.33 -10.93 16.30
CA PHE A 39 0.92 -11.81 15.28
C PHE A 39 0.06 -13.02 14.83
N SER A 40 -0.84 -13.54 15.67
CA SER A 40 -1.84 -14.58 15.35
C SER A 40 -3.15 -14.07 14.73
N ARG A 41 -3.29 -12.75 14.54
CA ARG A 41 -4.53 -11.99 14.33
C ARG A 41 -4.48 -10.99 13.18
N PHE A 42 -3.47 -10.98 12.31
CA PHE A 42 -3.62 -10.35 10.98
C PHE A 42 -4.91 -10.83 10.29
N GLY A 43 -5.29 -12.09 10.54
CA GLY A 43 -6.59 -12.67 10.22
C GLY A 43 -7.81 -12.13 10.99
N LYS A 44 -7.75 -10.97 11.67
CA LYS A 44 -8.92 -10.33 12.30
C LYS A 44 -9.28 -8.97 11.70
N SER A 45 -8.37 -8.26 11.05
CA SER A 45 -8.76 -7.07 10.29
C SER A 45 -9.49 -7.52 9.03
N TYR A 46 -10.77 -7.19 8.96
CA TYR A 46 -11.59 -7.44 7.78
C TYR A 46 -11.05 -6.65 6.59
N GLU A 47 -10.60 -5.42 6.83
CA GLU A 47 -10.05 -4.51 5.84
C GLU A 47 -8.80 -5.10 5.19
N VAL A 48 -7.87 -5.64 5.99
CA VAL A 48 -6.66 -6.31 5.50
C VAL A 48 -7.02 -7.55 4.69
N LYS A 49 -7.92 -8.41 5.20
CA LYS A 49 -8.36 -9.63 4.49
C LYS A 49 -8.96 -9.33 3.12
N GLU A 50 -9.85 -8.35 3.05
CA GLU A 50 -10.48 -7.95 1.80
C GLU A 50 -9.45 -7.34 0.85
N PHE A 51 -8.50 -6.56 1.38
CA PHE A 51 -7.47 -5.93 0.54
C PHE A 51 -6.51 -6.96 -0.05
N ILE A 52 -6.02 -7.93 0.72
CA ILE A 52 -5.06 -8.93 0.20
C ILE A 52 -5.68 -9.89 -0.81
N LYS A 53 -6.99 -10.17 -0.70
CA LYS A 53 -7.76 -11.03 -1.61
C LYS A 53 -8.08 -10.37 -2.94
N GLU A 54 -7.98 -9.05 -3.03
CA GLU A 54 -8.27 -8.34 -4.26
C GLU A 54 -7.14 -8.52 -5.27
N ASP A 55 -7.50 -8.88 -6.49
CA ASP A 55 -6.58 -9.03 -7.63
C ASP A 55 -6.26 -7.66 -8.25
N PHE A 56 -5.55 -6.81 -7.50
CA PHE A 56 -5.11 -5.52 -8.02
C PHE A 56 -4.10 -5.71 -9.16
N GLU A 57 -4.25 -4.97 -10.25
CA GLU A 57 -3.20 -4.92 -11.27
C GLU A 57 -1.90 -4.32 -10.70
N ILE A 58 -2.03 -3.27 -9.89
CA ILE A 58 -0.91 -2.52 -9.32
C ILE A 58 -1.19 -2.21 -7.85
N LEU A 59 -0.21 -2.51 -7.00
CA LEU A 59 -0.15 -2.09 -5.60
C LEU A 59 1.04 -1.16 -5.40
N VAL A 60 0.81 0.01 -4.81
CA VAL A 60 1.87 1.00 -4.52
C VAL A 60 1.93 1.24 -3.02
N ASP A 61 3.07 0.91 -2.40
CA ASP A 61 3.35 1.26 -1.01
C ASP A 61 3.99 2.65 -0.92
N LEU A 62 3.28 3.58 -0.29
CA LEU A 62 3.71 4.96 -0.08
C LEU A 62 4.55 5.14 1.20
N SER A 63 4.78 4.08 1.97
CA SER A 63 5.54 4.12 3.22
C SER A 63 7.02 4.34 2.96
N ARG A 64 7.57 5.40 3.56
CA ARG A 64 9.02 5.70 3.49
C ARG A 64 9.84 4.70 4.30
N ASP A 65 9.33 4.36 5.48
CA ASP A 65 10.00 3.47 6.42
C ASP A 65 9.50 2.03 6.28
N PHE A 66 10.26 1.10 6.84
CA PHE A 66 9.87 -0.30 6.91
C PHE A 66 8.79 -0.51 7.98
N VAL A 67 7.53 -0.55 7.55
CA VAL A 67 6.38 -0.75 8.43
C VAL A 67 5.91 -2.20 8.37
N VAL A 68 6.26 -3.02 9.36
CA VAL A 68 5.99 -4.48 9.40
C VAL A 68 4.54 -4.82 9.00
N PRO A 69 3.50 -4.15 9.54
CA PRO A 69 2.13 -4.50 9.16
C PRO A 69 1.78 -4.19 7.70
N ILE A 70 2.35 -3.15 7.12
CA ILE A 70 2.19 -2.85 5.70
C ILE A 70 2.92 -3.90 4.86
N LYS A 71 4.12 -4.35 5.27
CA LYS A 71 4.84 -5.41 4.55
C LYS A 71 4.11 -6.75 4.61
N HIS A 72 3.38 -7.03 5.68
CA HIS A 72 2.47 -8.18 5.70
C HIS A 72 1.40 -8.08 4.61
N VAL A 73 0.77 -6.91 4.43
CA VAL A 73 -0.21 -6.69 3.36
C VAL A 73 0.43 -6.87 1.99
N VAL A 74 1.58 -6.25 1.75
CA VAL A 74 2.30 -6.35 0.46
C VAL A 74 2.66 -7.80 0.15
N ALA A 75 3.22 -8.53 1.11
CA ALA A 75 3.65 -9.92 0.94
C ALA A 75 2.48 -10.87 0.63
N ASN A 76 1.31 -10.65 1.23
CA ASN A 76 0.14 -11.52 1.09
C ASN A 76 -0.83 -11.07 -0.01
N SER A 77 -0.63 -9.90 -0.61
CA SER A 77 -1.48 -9.41 -1.70
C SER A 77 -1.27 -10.20 -2.99
N HIS A 78 -2.36 -10.49 -3.70
CA HIS A 78 -2.35 -11.07 -5.04
C HIS A 78 -2.04 -10.07 -6.16
N ALA A 79 -1.64 -8.83 -5.82
CA ALA A 79 -1.38 -7.81 -6.81
C ALA A 79 -0.33 -8.23 -7.85
N GLY A 80 -0.61 -7.95 -9.12
CA GLY A 80 0.25 -8.34 -10.26
C GLY A 80 1.57 -7.57 -10.33
N LEU A 81 1.58 -6.31 -9.90
CA LEU A 81 2.79 -5.48 -9.80
C LEU A 81 2.82 -4.74 -8.45
N LYS A 82 3.85 -4.97 -7.65
CA LYS A 82 4.06 -4.32 -6.35
C LYS A 82 5.21 -3.33 -6.44
N ILE A 83 4.93 -2.07 -6.12
CA ILE A 83 5.87 -0.95 -6.20
C ILE A 83 6.11 -0.36 -4.82
N GLY A 84 7.37 -0.09 -4.48
CA GLY A 84 7.73 0.50 -3.20
C GLY A 84 9.02 1.32 -3.24
N TRP A 85 9.40 1.86 -2.09
CA TRP A 85 10.69 2.54 -1.91
C TRP A 85 11.83 1.53 -1.86
N HIS A 86 12.95 1.84 -2.52
CA HIS A 86 14.14 0.99 -2.46
C HIS A 86 14.77 1.01 -1.06
N SER A 87 14.98 -0.18 -0.51
CA SER A 87 15.86 -0.44 0.63
C SER A 87 16.17 -1.94 0.68
N ILE A 88 17.29 -2.32 1.30
CA ILE A 88 17.70 -3.73 1.47
C ILE A 88 16.57 -4.57 2.10
N GLN A 89 15.82 -3.99 3.03
CA GLN A 89 14.72 -4.69 3.71
C GLN A 89 13.49 -4.90 2.79
N ASN A 90 13.33 -4.06 1.77
CA ASN A 90 12.20 -4.04 0.85
C ASN A 90 12.40 -4.95 -0.37
N GLU A 91 13.62 -5.35 -0.70
CA GLU A 91 13.94 -6.08 -1.94
C GLU A 91 13.11 -7.36 -2.13
N LYS A 92 12.75 -8.05 -1.05
CA LYS A 92 11.95 -9.28 -1.08
C LYS A 92 10.44 -9.08 -1.22
N TYR A 93 9.95 -7.84 -1.22
CA TYR A 93 8.52 -7.52 -1.17
C TYR A 93 7.96 -6.87 -2.44
N PHE A 94 8.82 -6.30 -3.29
CA PHE A 94 8.40 -5.48 -4.42
C PHE A 94 9.05 -5.94 -5.72
N ASP A 95 8.28 -5.84 -6.81
CA ASP A 95 8.75 -6.16 -8.17
C ASP A 95 9.51 -4.97 -8.78
N PHE A 96 9.15 -3.75 -8.38
CA PHE A 96 9.80 -2.52 -8.78
C PHE A 96 10.01 -1.60 -7.59
N MET A 97 11.18 -0.97 -7.52
CA MET A 97 11.52 -0.06 -6.44
C MET A 97 12.11 1.23 -6.99
N VAL A 98 11.76 2.33 -6.34
CA VAL A 98 12.33 3.65 -6.66
C VAL A 98 13.34 4.00 -5.57
N GLU A 99 14.57 4.27 -5.99
CA GLU A 99 15.58 4.85 -5.11
C GLU A 99 15.28 6.33 -4.87
N MET A 100 15.13 6.69 -3.61
CA MET A 100 14.74 8.03 -3.17
C MET A 100 15.72 8.53 -2.12
N ASN A 101 16.02 9.83 -2.16
CA ASN A 101 16.66 10.48 -1.02
C ASN A 101 15.68 10.43 0.18
N LYS A 102 16.19 10.09 1.38
CA LYS A 102 15.38 10.02 2.62
C LYS A 102 14.62 11.30 2.94
N THR A 103 15.14 12.46 2.53
CA THR A 103 14.49 13.76 2.74
C THR A 103 13.49 14.14 1.65
N ALA A 104 13.42 13.35 0.56
CA ALA A 104 12.52 13.65 -0.53
C ALA A 104 11.05 13.52 -0.08
N PRO A 105 10.18 14.43 -0.51
CA PRO A 105 8.75 14.30 -0.26
C PRO A 105 8.17 13.11 -1.04
N VAL A 106 7.09 12.52 -0.51
CA VAL A 106 6.38 11.40 -1.17
C VAL A 106 5.88 11.77 -2.57
N SER A 107 5.65 13.05 -2.85
CA SER A 107 5.29 13.54 -4.18
C SER A 107 6.34 13.25 -5.26
N HIS A 108 7.63 13.24 -4.90
CA HIS A 108 8.68 12.87 -5.84
C HIS A 108 8.62 11.37 -6.15
N PHE A 109 8.39 10.52 -5.14
CA PHE A 109 8.18 9.09 -5.37
C PHE A 109 6.99 8.84 -6.33
N ILE A 110 5.86 9.51 -6.08
CA ILE A 110 4.67 9.42 -6.94
C ILE A 110 5.00 9.84 -8.38
N LYS A 111 5.82 10.88 -8.57
CA LYS A 111 6.27 11.32 -9.90
C LYS A 111 7.09 10.24 -10.62
N GLU A 112 8.04 9.61 -9.94
CA GLU A 112 8.86 8.55 -10.52
C GLU A 112 8.03 7.29 -10.87
N VAL A 113 7.13 6.88 -9.97
CA VAL A 113 6.19 5.78 -10.25
C VAL A 113 5.32 6.10 -11.46
N ASN A 114 4.77 7.31 -11.57
CA ASN A 114 3.98 7.72 -12.73
C ASN A 114 4.79 7.74 -14.03
N ALA A 115 6.05 8.21 -13.97
CA ALA A 115 6.94 8.19 -15.11
C ALA A 115 7.23 6.77 -15.60
N PHE A 116 7.45 5.83 -14.68
CA PHE A 116 7.60 4.40 -14.97
C PHE A 116 6.33 3.81 -15.61
N LEU A 117 5.18 3.95 -14.96
CA LEU A 117 3.91 3.37 -15.42
C LEU A 117 3.48 3.90 -16.80
N THR A 118 3.77 5.16 -17.10
CA THR A 118 3.47 5.77 -18.40
C THR A 118 4.34 5.18 -19.53
N LYS A 119 5.59 4.81 -19.23
CA LYS A 119 6.52 4.24 -20.21
C LYS A 119 6.27 2.76 -20.46
N VAL A 120 5.93 2.00 -19.42
CA VAL A 120 5.84 0.53 -19.49
C VAL A 120 4.56 0.04 -20.16
N LYS A 121 3.50 0.88 -20.26
CA LYS A 121 2.16 0.48 -20.76
C LYS A 121 1.80 -0.95 -20.30
N PRO A 122 1.64 -1.18 -18.98
CA PRO A 122 1.31 -2.52 -18.48
C PRO A 122 0.15 -3.07 -19.30
N LYS A 123 0.30 -4.31 -19.81
CA LYS A 123 -0.71 -4.94 -20.66
C LYS A 123 -2.04 -4.91 -19.91
N ARG A 124 -3.03 -4.28 -20.53
CA ARG A 124 -4.44 -4.33 -20.12
C ARG A 124 -4.98 -5.75 -20.27
#